data_AF-A0A975PPW3-F1
#
_entry.id   AF-A0A975PPW3-F1
#
_cell.length_a   1.000
_cell.length_b   1.000
_cell.length_c   1.000
_cell.angle_alpha   90.00
_cell.angle_beta   90.00
_cell.angle_gamma   90.00
#
_symmetry.space_group_name_H-M   'P 1'
#
loop_
_entity.id
_entity.type
_entity.pdbx_description
1 polymer ?
#
loop_
_entity_poly.entity_id
_entity_poly.type
_entity_poly.pdbx_seq_one_letter_code
_entity_poly.pdbx_strand_id
1 'polypeptide(L)'
;MRSAFDRFTNWAKSTELALFSSVPQLAIRYNIPLILWGENPGLQLGDLKTLGKTGYDGNNLRNMNTLSGAALDWMLESGVDLNEVIPYQYPTLDEFDRHQLQIVYLGWFLGDWSLTNNGMYSAANGLRIREDAVENTGDLRGVTSLDEDWVTLNQMIKYYKFGFGRVTDYCNEEIRHGNMKREDGIALVEAYDDSCSPEYIAQFCDYIGIDTEQFWNQVHSSVNRDLFTVHNDGRIERKFAVGVGL
;
A
#
# COMPACT_ATOMS: atom_id res chain seq x y z
N MET A 1 -1.54 1.01 -15.43
CA MET A 1 -2.12 1.85 -14.35
C MET A 1 -3.61 2.14 -14.56
N ARG A 2 -4.02 2.82 -15.65
CA ARG A 2 -5.44 3.10 -15.95
C ARG A 2 -6.36 1.88 -15.79
N SER A 3 -6.05 0.77 -16.47
CA SER A 3 -6.85 -0.46 -16.36
C SER A 3 -6.95 -1.01 -14.92
N ALA A 4 -5.90 -0.85 -14.10
CA ALA A 4 -5.94 -1.26 -12.70
C ALA A 4 -6.92 -0.39 -11.90
N PHE A 5 -6.88 0.93 -12.13
CA PHE A 5 -7.81 1.88 -11.52
C PHE A 5 -9.26 1.63 -11.96
N ASP A 6 -9.51 1.47 -13.26
CA ASP A 6 -10.88 1.28 -13.78
C ASP A 6 -11.51 -0.04 -13.28
N ARG A 7 -10.71 -1.09 -13.11
CA ARG A 7 -11.20 -2.43 -12.67
C ARG A 7 -11.31 -2.57 -11.16
N PHE A 8 -10.37 -2.01 -10.41
CA PHE A 8 -10.22 -2.30 -8.98
C PHE A 8 -10.33 -1.07 -8.09
N THR A 9 -10.36 0.12 -8.69
CA THR A 9 -10.22 1.40 -7.99
C THR A 9 -8.97 1.37 -7.11
N ASN A 10 -7.88 0.86 -7.69
CA ASN A 10 -6.56 0.78 -7.08
C ASN A 10 -5.52 0.79 -8.21
N TRP A 11 -4.78 1.88 -8.34
CA TRP A 11 -3.78 2.05 -9.38
C TRP A 11 -2.52 1.21 -9.13
N ALA A 12 -2.20 0.98 -7.85
CA ALA A 12 -0.98 0.35 -7.39
C ALA A 12 -0.94 -1.16 -7.72
N LYS A 13 -2.11 -1.78 -7.95
CA LYS A 13 -2.19 -3.21 -8.26
C LYS A 13 -1.28 -3.64 -9.42
N SER A 14 -1.14 -2.82 -10.47
CA SER A 14 -0.15 -3.11 -11.51
C SER A 14 1.28 -2.97 -10.99
N THR A 15 1.63 -1.84 -10.38
CA THR A 15 3.01 -1.50 -10.05
C THR A 15 3.56 -2.40 -8.94
N GLU A 16 2.74 -2.77 -7.97
CA GLU A 16 3.11 -3.69 -6.89
C GLU A 16 3.41 -5.10 -7.42
N LEU A 17 2.65 -5.59 -8.40
CA LEU A 17 2.97 -6.87 -9.06
C LEU A 17 4.37 -6.86 -9.68
N ALA A 18 4.74 -5.79 -10.39
CA ALA A 18 6.08 -5.66 -10.95
C ALA A 18 7.16 -5.51 -9.86
N LEU A 19 6.89 -4.69 -8.83
CA LEU A 19 7.80 -4.45 -7.71
C LEU A 19 8.21 -5.74 -7.01
N PHE A 20 7.23 -6.58 -6.66
CA PHE A 20 7.51 -7.81 -5.91
C PHE A 20 7.95 -8.97 -6.78
N SER A 21 7.53 -9.05 -8.05
CA SER A 21 7.89 -10.14 -8.94
C SER A 21 9.28 -9.97 -9.58
N SER A 22 9.67 -8.74 -9.91
CA SER A 22 10.92 -8.49 -10.62
C SER A 22 12.18 -8.81 -9.80
N VAL A 23 12.16 -8.55 -8.50
CA VAL A 23 13.31 -8.82 -7.60
C VAL A 23 13.69 -10.31 -7.57
N PRO A 24 12.78 -11.27 -7.27
CA PRO A 24 13.12 -12.68 -7.31
C PRO A 24 13.43 -13.20 -8.72
N GLN A 25 12.83 -12.64 -9.78
CA GLN A 25 13.22 -12.97 -11.15
C GLN A 25 14.68 -12.62 -11.44
N LEU A 26 15.11 -11.41 -11.07
CA LEU A 26 16.50 -10.98 -11.23
C LEU A 26 17.44 -11.85 -10.38
N ALA A 27 17.06 -12.14 -9.14
CA ALA A 27 17.84 -12.99 -8.26
C ALA A 27 18.08 -14.38 -8.87
N ILE A 28 17.02 -15.03 -9.39
CA ILE A 28 17.10 -16.30 -10.12
C ILE A 28 18.02 -16.18 -11.35
N ARG A 29 17.82 -15.15 -12.18
CA ARG A 29 18.58 -14.95 -13.42
C ARG A 29 20.08 -14.77 -13.18
N TYR A 30 20.45 -14.12 -12.10
CA TYR A 30 21.84 -13.85 -11.74
C TYR A 30 22.41 -14.83 -10.70
N ASN A 31 21.67 -15.90 -10.35
CA ASN A 31 22.05 -16.86 -9.32
C ASN A 31 22.41 -16.20 -7.97
N ILE A 32 21.60 -15.24 -7.54
CA ILE A 32 21.69 -14.60 -6.23
C ILE A 32 20.71 -15.34 -5.31
N PRO A 33 21.19 -16.13 -4.33
CA PRO A 33 20.31 -16.99 -3.52
C PRO A 33 19.65 -16.27 -2.34
N LEU A 34 19.95 -14.99 -2.11
CA LEU A 34 19.47 -14.24 -0.95
C LEU A 34 18.91 -12.89 -1.36
N ILE A 35 17.70 -12.59 -0.88
CA ILE A 35 17.07 -11.28 -0.99
C ILE A 35 16.76 -10.77 0.41
N LEU A 36 17.09 -9.51 0.66
CA LEU A 36 16.79 -8.83 1.91
C LEU A 36 15.68 -7.81 1.66
N TRP A 37 14.53 -8.03 2.28
CA TRP A 37 13.45 -7.04 2.38
C TRP A 37 13.47 -6.39 3.75
N GLY A 38 12.95 -5.17 3.84
CA GLY A 38 12.90 -4.46 5.11
C GLY A 38 11.83 -5.02 6.05
N GLU A 39 10.59 -4.66 5.73
CA GLU A 39 9.40 -4.93 6.55
C GLU A 39 8.88 -6.35 6.36
N ASN A 40 8.41 -6.98 7.45
CA ASN A 40 7.56 -8.18 7.38
C ASN A 40 6.07 -7.76 7.41
N PRO A 41 5.34 -7.85 6.28
CA PRO A 41 3.94 -7.42 6.19
C PRO A 41 3.00 -8.19 7.13
N GLY A 42 3.32 -9.45 7.41
CA GLY A 42 2.53 -10.29 8.30
C GLY A 42 2.63 -9.86 9.77
N LEU A 43 3.81 -9.39 10.19
CA LEU A 43 4.02 -8.90 11.56
C LEU A 43 3.60 -7.44 11.73
N GLN A 44 3.83 -6.60 10.73
CA GLN A 44 3.59 -5.16 10.82
C GLN A 44 2.11 -4.81 10.59
N LEU A 45 1.55 -5.36 9.51
CA LEU A 45 0.22 -5.00 8.96
C LEU A 45 -0.80 -6.13 9.07
N GLY A 46 -0.41 -7.31 9.54
CA GLY A 46 -1.31 -8.44 9.74
C GLY A 46 -1.67 -9.20 8.46
N ASP A 47 -0.88 -9.12 7.38
CA ASP A 47 -1.07 -9.98 6.21
C ASP A 47 -0.54 -11.40 6.50
N LEU A 48 -1.33 -12.17 7.25
CA LEU A 48 -0.95 -13.47 7.81
C LEU A 48 -0.49 -14.50 6.76
N LYS A 49 -0.90 -14.34 5.49
CA LYS A 49 -0.49 -15.24 4.40
C LYS A 49 0.99 -15.08 4.03
N THR A 50 1.59 -13.96 4.38
CA THR A 50 3.01 -13.66 4.12
C THR A 50 3.95 -14.24 5.18
N LEU A 51 3.42 -14.74 6.30
CA LEU A 51 4.22 -15.32 7.38
C LEU A 51 4.88 -16.62 6.92
N GLY A 52 6.21 -16.67 7.02
CA GLY A 52 7.00 -17.88 6.76
C GLY A 52 7.10 -18.82 7.96
N LYS A 53 8.04 -19.76 7.89
CA LYS A 53 8.30 -20.73 8.97
C LYS A 53 8.79 -20.05 10.25
N THR A 54 9.50 -18.93 10.09
CA THR A 54 10.01 -18.05 11.14
C THR A 54 9.59 -16.62 10.80
N GLY A 55 9.65 -15.70 11.78
CA GLY A 55 9.28 -14.31 11.51
C GLY A 55 10.25 -13.54 10.61
N TYR A 56 11.41 -14.11 10.27
CA TYR A 56 12.28 -13.54 9.22
C TYR A 56 12.01 -14.10 7.83
N ASP A 57 11.36 -15.26 7.73
CA ASP A 57 11.21 -15.99 6.46
C ASP A 57 10.15 -15.31 5.58
N GLY A 58 10.61 -14.73 4.47
CA GLY A 58 9.76 -13.98 3.54
C GLY A 58 9.45 -14.73 2.26
N ASN A 59 9.75 -16.02 2.13
CA ASN A 59 9.43 -16.76 0.90
C ASN A 59 7.92 -16.84 0.61
N ASN A 60 7.09 -16.65 1.64
CA ASN A 60 5.63 -16.55 1.53
C ASN A 60 5.14 -15.18 1.08
N LEU A 61 6.02 -14.19 0.82
CA LEU A 61 5.66 -12.87 0.29
C LEU A 61 4.79 -12.98 -0.98
N ARG A 62 5.01 -14.01 -1.80
CA ARG A 62 4.16 -14.35 -2.97
C ARG A 62 2.67 -14.50 -2.69
N ASN A 63 2.30 -14.81 -1.44
CA ASN A 63 0.92 -15.02 -1.02
C ASN A 63 0.27 -13.74 -0.45
N MET A 64 1.00 -12.62 -0.46
CA MET A 64 0.49 -11.31 -0.06
C MET A 64 -0.82 -10.99 -0.79
N ASN A 65 -1.76 -10.35 -0.10
CA ASN A 65 -3.07 -10.03 -0.68
C ASN A 65 -2.95 -9.15 -1.94
N THR A 66 -1.96 -8.27 -1.98
CA THR A 66 -1.61 -7.46 -3.14
C THR A 66 -1.21 -8.29 -4.36
N LEU A 67 -0.53 -9.43 -4.12
CA LEU A 67 -0.08 -10.35 -5.16
C LEU A 67 -1.11 -11.42 -5.49
N SER A 68 -2.30 -11.40 -4.86
CA SER A 68 -3.25 -12.52 -4.86
C SER A 68 -3.46 -13.12 -6.27
N GLY A 69 -2.79 -14.25 -6.50
CA GLY A 69 -2.85 -15.08 -7.71
C GLY A 69 -1.88 -14.75 -8.84
N ALA A 70 -1.06 -13.68 -8.74
CA ALA A 70 -0.25 -13.17 -9.85
C ALA A 70 -1.01 -13.13 -11.19
N ALA A 71 -2.33 -12.91 -11.10
CA ALA A 71 -3.24 -13.12 -12.22
C ALA A 71 -2.99 -12.01 -13.24
N LEU A 72 -2.32 -12.37 -14.33
CA LEU A 72 -2.08 -11.48 -15.45
C LEU A 72 -3.29 -11.37 -16.37
N ASP A 73 -4.32 -12.21 -16.19
CA ASP A 73 -5.49 -12.28 -17.05
C ASP A 73 -6.10 -10.90 -17.30
N TRP A 74 -6.28 -10.08 -16.25
CA TRP A 74 -6.84 -8.74 -16.39
C TRP A 74 -5.92 -7.77 -17.17
N MET A 75 -4.60 -7.97 -17.15
CA MET A 75 -3.65 -7.19 -17.95
C MET A 75 -3.72 -7.60 -19.41
N LEU A 76 -3.76 -8.91 -19.68
CA LEU A 76 -3.88 -9.46 -21.04
C LEU A 76 -5.22 -9.07 -21.69
N GLU A 77 -6.31 -9.14 -20.93
CA GLU A 77 -7.65 -8.66 -21.34
C GLU A 77 -7.66 -7.15 -21.65
N SER A 78 -6.71 -6.39 -21.10
CA SER A 78 -6.57 -4.96 -21.37
C SER A 78 -5.77 -4.67 -22.65
N GLY A 79 -5.35 -5.71 -23.37
CA GLY A 79 -4.61 -5.60 -24.63
C GLY A 79 -3.10 -5.47 -24.49
N VAL A 80 -2.55 -5.76 -23.29
CA VAL A 80 -1.09 -5.78 -23.07
C VAL A 80 -0.54 -7.14 -23.46
N ASP A 81 0.57 -7.17 -24.21
CA ASP A 81 1.17 -8.42 -24.63
C ASP A 81 1.88 -9.12 -23.48
N LEU A 82 1.90 -10.46 -23.51
CA LEU A 82 2.56 -11.28 -22.50
C LEU A 82 4.05 -10.91 -22.33
N ASN A 83 4.71 -10.54 -23.42
CA ASN A 83 6.12 -10.14 -23.43
C ASN A 83 6.37 -8.82 -22.69
N GLU A 84 5.35 -7.96 -22.57
CA GLU A 84 5.44 -6.67 -21.87
C GLU A 84 5.16 -6.82 -20.36
N VAL A 85 4.53 -7.93 -19.96
CA VAL A 85 4.18 -8.21 -18.55
C VAL A 85 5.09 -9.23 -17.88
N ILE A 86 6.21 -9.61 -18.51
CA ILE A 86 7.22 -10.50 -17.90
C ILE A 86 7.63 -10.03 -16.49
N PRO A 87 7.92 -8.73 -16.22
CA PRO A 87 8.31 -8.28 -14.89
C PRO A 87 7.25 -8.47 -13.80
N TYR A 88 5.99 -8.72 -14.19
CA TYR A 88 4.84 -8.87 -13.29
C TYR A 88 4.60 -10.33 -12.91
N GLN A 89 5.26 -11.29 -13.59
CA GLN A 89 5.16 -12.72 -13.31
C GLN A 89 5.97 -13.09 -12.08
N TYR A 90 5.31 -13.45 -11.00
CA TYR A 90 6.03 -13.92 -9.82
C TYR A 90 6.61 -15.32 -10.11
N PRO A 91 7.89 -15.60 -9.83
CA PRO A 91 8.46 -16.92 -10.09
C PRO A 91 7.74 -18.03 -9.34
N THR A 92 7.79 -19.24 -9.85
CA THR A 92 7.15 -20.43 -9.25
C THR A 92 7.87 -20.89 -7.98
N LEU A 93 7.21 -21.75 -7.20
CA LEU A 93 7.85 -22.43 -6.06
C LEU A 93 9.03 -23.29 -6.52
N ASP A 94 8.87 -24.04 -7.60
CA ASP A 94 9.91 -24.89 -8.17
C ASP A 94 11.16 -24.09 -8.59
N GLU A 95 10.99 -22.87 -9.09
CA GLU A 95 12.11 -21.97 -9.39
C GLU A 95 12.81 -21.47 -8.13
N PHE A 96 12.07 -21.15 -7.07
CA PHE A 96 12.67 -20.80 -5.77
C PHE A 96 13.49 -21.97 -5.22
N ASP A 97 12.93 -23.18 -5.22
CA ASP A 97 13.60 -24.37 -4.68
C ASP A 97 14.85 -24.75 -5.48
N ARG A 98 14.76 -24.72 -6.82
CA ARG A 98 15.88 -25.04 -7.73
C ARG A 98 17.06 -24.08 -7.57
N HIS A 99 16.79 -22.80 -7.36
CA HIS A 99 17.82 -21.77 -7.18
C HIS A 99 18.18 -21.54 -5.70
N GLN A 100 17.60 -22.31 -4.78
CA GLN A 100 17.79 -22.18 -3.34
C GLN A 100 17.56 -20.73 -2.86
N LEU A 101 16.57 -20.06 -3.45
CA LEU A 101 16.29 -18.65 -3.19
C LEU A 101 15.63 -18.48 -1.82
N GLN A 102 16.24 -17.62 -1.00
CA GLN A 102 15.71 -17.23 0.29
C GLN A 102 15.44 -15.72 0.34
N ILE A 103 14.22 -15.38 0.72
CA ILE A 103 13.83 -14.03 1.10
C ILE A 103 13.89 -13.92 2.63
N VAL A 104 14.51 -12.84 3.11
CA VAL A 104 14.65 -12.54 4.54
C VAL A 104 14.17 -11.12 4.84
N TYR A 105 13.35 -10.97 5.87
CA TYR A 105 12.98 -9.67 6.42
C TYR A 105 14.02 -9.18 7.44
N LEU A 106 14.64 -8.03 7.16
CA LEU A 106 15.64 -7.40 8.01
C LEU A 106 15.06 -6.91 9.33
N GLY A 107 13.81 -6.44 9.33
CA GLY A 107 13.15 -5.93 10.53
C GLY A 107 13.12 -6.94 11.69
N TRP A 108 13.08 -8.24 11.38
CA TRP A 108 13.17 -9.28 12.40
C TRP A 108 14.49 -9.26 13.19
N PHE A 109 15.60 -8.90 12.54
CA PHE A 109 16.93 -8.90 13.17
C PHE A 109 17.30 -7.57 13.79
N LEU A 110 16.75 -6.46 13.28
CA LEU A 110 17.01 -5.13 13.82
C LEU A 110 16.29 -4.87 15.15
N GLY A 111 15.25 -5.65 15.45
CA GLY A 111 14.52 -5.61 16.73
C GLY A 111 13.56 -4.43 16.88
N ASP A 112 13.84 -3.31 16.22
CA ASP A 112 12.94 -2.17 16.03
C ASP A 112 12.74 -1.96 14.53
N TRP A 113 11.49 -2.08 14.10
CA TRP A 113 11.06 -1.76 12.75
C TRP A 113 9.82 -0.88 12.83
N SER A 114 10.02 0.37 13.26
CA SER A 114 8.94 1.36 13.35
C SER A 114 9.08 2.45 12.30
N LEU A 115 7.95 2.94 11.81
CA LEU A 115 7.93 4.03 10.85
C LEU A 115 8.69 5.26 11.37
N THR A 116 8.41 5.65 12.61
CA THR A 116 8.97 6.85 13.23
C THR A 116 10.49 6.74 13.39
N ASN A 117 11.02 5.62 13.88
CA ASN A 117 12.47 5.49 14.10
C ASN A 117 13.23 5.32 12.78
N ASN A 118 12.69 4.54 11.84
CA ASN A 118 13.28 4.40 10.50
C ASN A 118 13.31 5.74 9.76
N GLY A 119 12.22 6.51 9.82
CA GLY A 119 12.14 7.85 9.24
C GLY A 119 13.13 8.82 9.88
N MET A 120 13.19 8.87 11.21
CA MET A 120 14.13 9.72 11.94
C MET A 120 15.60 9.39 11.61
N TYR A 121 15.97 8.11 11.64
CA TYR A 121 17.33 7.68 11.31
C TYR A 121 17.68 8.06 9.87
N SER A 122 16.78 7.82 8.93
CA SER A 122 17.00 8.12 7.52
C SER A 122 17.14 9.63 7.28
N ALA A 123 16.28 10.44 7.89
CA ALA A 123 16.33 11.89 7.79
C ALA A 123 17.63 12.47 8.36
N ALA A 124 18.07 11.97 9.52
CA ALA A 124 19.35 12.36 10.13
C ALA A 124 20.56 12.00 9.24
N ASN A 125 20.42 11.02 8.35
CA ASN A 125 21.45 10.56 7.41
C ASN A 125 21.26 11.09 5.97
N GLY A 126 20.40 12.09 5.77
CA GLY A 126 20.30 12.83 4.50
C GLY A 126 19.09 12.51 3.63
N LEU A 127 18.16 11.65 4.09
CA LEU A 127 16.86 11.51 3.44
C LEU A 127 16.07 12.81 3.58
N ARG A 128 15.51 13.31 2.48
CA ARG A 128 14.62 14.48 2.50
C ARG A 128 13.19 14.02 2.74
N ILE A 129 12.55 14.60 3.74
CA ILE A 129 11.15 14.35 4.07
C ILE A 129 10.23 15.21 3.23
N ARG A 130 8.95 14.82 3.14
CA ARG A 130 7.90 15.61 2.51
C ARG A 130 7.59 16.83 3.38
N GLU A 131 7.51 18.01 2.78
CA GLU A 131 7.19 19.28 3.45
C GLU A 131 5.70 19.66 3.37
N ASP A 132 4.92 18.89 2.62
CA ASP A 132 3.48 19.11 2.43
C ASP A 132 2.67 18.80 3.70
N ALA A 133 1.51 19.43 3.82
CA ALA A 133 0.65 19.35 4.99
C ALA A 133 -0.06 17.99 5.12
N VAL A 134 -0.40 17.60 6.34
CA VAL A 134 -1.13 16.36 6.61
C VAL A 134 -2.53 16.39 5.99
N GLU A 135 -3.17 17.55 5.93
CA GLU A 135 -4.49 17.76 5.30
C GLU A 135 -4.48 17.36 3.80
N ASN A 136 -3.31 17.46 3.16
CA ASN A 136 -3.15 17.13 1.75
C ASN A 136 -2.77 15.66 1.52
N THR A 137 -2.18 15.00 2.52
CA THR A 137 -1.46 13.73 2.33
C THR A 137 -1.91 12.60 3.26
N GLY A 138 -2.45 12.92 4.43
CA GLY A 138 -2.65 11.96 5.51
C GLY A 138 -1.34 11.38 6.08
N ASP A 139 -0.16 11.87 5.69
CA ASP A 139 1.12 11.45 6.28
C ASP A 139 1.42 12.33 7.50
N LEU A 140 1.25 11.76 8.70
CA LEU A 140 1.51 12.46 9.98
C LEU A 140 2.99 12.79 10.23
N ARG A 141 3.92 12.21 9.46
CA ARG A 141 5.37 12.28 9.70
C ARG A 141 6.13 12.86 8.51
N GLY A 142 5.53 12.81 7.31
CA GLY A 142 6.16 13.23 6.06
C GLY A 142 7.31 12.32 5.63
N VAL A 143 7.35 11.06 6.08
CA VAL A 143 8.48 10.14 5.84
C VAL A 143 8.11 8.96 4.94
N THR A 144 6.89 8.91 4.41
CA THR A 144 6.43 7.83 3.52
C THR A 144 6.19 8.29 2.10
N SER A 145 6.36 7.37 1.15
CA SER A 145 6.09 7.60 -0.28
C SER A 145 6.70 8.92 -0.76
N LEU A 146 8.01 9.07 -0.53
CA LEU A 146 8.74 10.31 -0.78
C LEU A 146 9.07 10.54 -2.26
N ASP A 147 9.00 9.47 -3.04
CA ASP A 147 9.30 9.39 -4.47
C ASP A 147 8.06 9.29 -5.35
N GLU A 148 6.86 9.23 -4.76
CA GLU A 148 5.58 9.08 -5.46
C GLU A 148 4.43 9.70 -4.66
N ASP A 149 3.52 10.39 -5.34
CA ASP A 149 2.46 11.17 -4.72
C ASP A 149 1.13 10.40 -4.60
N TRP A 150 0.83 9.52 -5.55
CA TRP A 150 -0.49 8.87 -5.68
C TRP A 150 -0.73 7.75 -4.66
N VAL A 151 0.24 7.42 -3.81
CA VAL A 151 -0.07 6.56 -2.65
C VAL A 151 -1.09 7.25 -1.74
N THR A 152 -1.02 8.58 -1.62
CA THR A 152 -1.98 9.39 -0.85
C THR A 152 -3.43 9.15 -1.31
N LEU A 153 -3.71 9.31 -2.61
CA LEU A 153 -5.08 9.10 -3.11
C LEU A 153 -5.53 7.64 -2.96
N ASN A 154 -4.60 6.68 -3.05
CA ASN A 154 -4.96 5.27 -2.87
C ASN A 154 -5.31 4.94 -1.41
N GLN A 155 -4.67 5.61 -0.44
CA GLN A 155 -5.01 5.52 0.98
C GLN A 155 -6.37 6.16 1.29
N MET A 156 -6.70 7.30 0.67
CA MET A 156 -8.05 7.88 0.73
C MET A 156 -9.10 6.91 0.15
N ILE A 157 -8.83 6.31 -1.02
CA ILE A 157 -9.74 5.33 -1.61
C ILE A 157 -9.90 4.10 -0.69
N LYS A 158 -8.81 3.61 -0.09
CA LYS A 158 -8.83 2.52 0.89
C LYS A 158 -9.77 2.87 2.06
N TYR A 159 -9.71 4.09 2.58
CA TYR A 159 -10.63 4.57 3.61
C TYR A 159 -12.08 4.48 3.17
N TYR A 160 -12.44 4.96 1.98
CA TYR A 160 -13.83 4.89 1.50
C TYR A 160 -14.32 3.45 1.19
N LYS A 161 -13.41 2.51 0.94
CA LYS A 161 -13.74 1.10 0.69
C LYS A 161 -13.86 0.28 1.98
N PHE A 162 -13.03 0.57 2.98
CA PHE A 162 -12.84 -0.31 4.14
C PHE A 162 -12.99 0.37 5.50
N GLY A 163 -13.17 1.68 5.55
CA GLY A 163 -13.34 2.45 6.78
C GLY A 163 -12.03 2.81 7.49
N PHE A 164 -10.87 2.58 6.86
CA PHE A 164 -9.56 2.95 7.40
C PHE A 164 -8.55 3.27 6.30
N GLY A 165 -7.72 4.28 6.52
CA GLY A 165 -6.68 4.77 5.62
C GLY A 165 -5.29 4.70 6.24
N ARG A 166 -4.44 5.67 5.87
CA ARG A 166 -3.04 5.77 6.30
C ARG A 166 -2.92 6.14 7.79
N VAL A 167 -3.75 7.07 8.24
CA VAL A 167 -3.69 7.63 9.60
C VAL A 167 -4.10 6.58 10.62
N THR A 168 -5.10 5.76 10.29
CA THR A 168 -5.49 4.61 11.11
C THR A 168 -4.34 3.61 11.26
N ASP A 169 -3.63 3.28 10.17
CA ASP A 169 -2.50 2.35 10.23
C ASP A 169 -1.40 2.89 11.18
N TYR A 170 -1.04 4.17 11.07
CA TYR A 170 -0.03 4.80 11.93
C TYR A 170 -0.45 4.83 13.40
N CYS A 171 -1.69 5.24 13.68
CA CYS A 171 -2.18 5.32 15.05
C CYS A 171 -2.21 3.93 15.69
N ASN A 172 -2.60 2.89 14.94
CA ASN A 172 -2.60 1.52 15.43
C ASN A 172 -1.18 1.00 15.74
N GLU A 173 -0.18 1.35 14.92
CA GLU A 173 1.22 1.02 15.19
C GLU A 173 1.71 1.71 16.48
N GLU A 174 1.52 3.02 16.60
CA GLU A 174 1.98 3.78 17.77
C GLU A 174 1.26 3.38 19.07
N ILE A 175 -0.02 3.03 19.01
CA ILE A 175 -0.77 2.48 20.15
C ILE A 175 -0.20 1.11 20.56
N ARG A 176 0.10 0.24 19.60
CA ARG A 176 0.69 -1.09 19.87
C ARG A 176 2.08 -0.99 20.50
N HIS A 177 2.86 0.02 20.11
CA HIS A 177 4.16 0.32 20.71
C HIS A 177 4.06 1.05 22.06
N GLY A 178 2.87 1.51 22.46
CA GLY A 178 2.67 2.26 23.71
C GLY A 178 3.12 3.72 23.63
N ASN A 179 3.35 4.26 22.44
CA ASN A 179 3.77 5.64 22.19
C ASN A 179 2.59 6.61 22.06
N MET A 180 1.37 6.10 21.83
CA MET A 180 0.17 6.89 21.62
C MET A 180 -0.99 6.34 22.45
N LYS A 181 -1.78 7.23 23.05
CA LYS A 181 -3.04 6.85 23.68
C LYS A 181 -4.14 6.71 22.64
N ARG A 182 -5.10 5.83 22.90
CA ARG A 182 -6.22 5.57 21.98
C ARG A 182 -7.01 6.85 21.67
N GLU A 183 -7.20 7.72 22.66
CA GLU A 183 -7.97 8.97 22.52
C GLU A 183 -7.30 9.95 21.55
N ASP A 184 -5.96 10.06 21.62
CA ASP A 184 -5.18 10.89 20.72
C ASP A 184 -5.24 10.34 19.29
N GLY A 185 -5.18 9.02 19.13
CA GLY A 185 -5.31 8.35 17.83
C GLY A 185 -6.69 8.55 17.20
N ILE A 186 -7.78 8.50 17.99
CA ILE A 186 -9.14 8.78 17.50
C ILE A 186 -9.21 10.19 16.92
N ALA A 187 -8.69 11.20 17.63
CA ALA A 187 -8.73 12.59 17.16
C ALA A 187 -7.98 12.78 15.83
N LEU A 188 -6.83 12.11 15.66
CA LEU A 188 -6.06 12.16 14.41
C LEU A 188 -6.79 11.50 13.24
N VAL A 189 -7.33 10.29 13.46
CA VAL A 189 -8.07 9.54 12.44
C VAL A 189 -9.33 10.29 12.01
N GLU A 190 -10.05 10.91 12.95
CA GLU A 190 -11.23 11.71 12.61
C GLU A 190 -10.91 12.95 11.77
N ALA A 191 -9.72 13.52 11.94
CA ALA A 191 -9.30 14.71 11.22
C ALA A 191 -8.71 14.41 9.84
N TYR A 192 -8.00 13.27 9.68
CA TYR A 192 -7.04 13.14 8.56
C TYR A 192 -7.08 11.82 7.77
N ASP A 193 -7.87 10.81 8.15
CA ASP A 193 -7.74 9.47 7.53
C ASP A 193 -8.24 9.40 6.07
N ASP A 194 -9.00 10.40 5.63
CA ASP A 194 -9.40 10.62 4.22
C ASP A 194 -8.73 11.82 3.56
N SER A 195 -7.65 12.35 4.15
CA SER A 195 -6.88 13.45 3.58
C SER A 195 -6.25 13.10 2.25
N CYS A 196 -6.61 13.88 1.22
CA CYS A 196 -5.99 13.85 -0.10
C CYS A 196 -6.29 15.18 -0.80
N SER A 197 -5.25 15.90 -1.21
CA SER A 197 -5.42 17.15 -1.95
C SER A 197 -6.03 16.90 -3.34
N PRO A 198 -6.91 17.79 -3.82
CA PRO A 198 -7.45 17.74 -5.18
C PRO A 198 -6.36 17.79 -6.27
N GLU A 199 -5.23 18.43 -5.99
CA GLU A 199 -4.09 18.52 -6.90
C GLU A 199 -3.48 17.13 -7.18
N TYR A 200 -3.34 16.28 -6.15
CA TYR A 200 -2.85 14.90 -6.35
C TYR A 200 -3.81 14.07 -7.22
N ILE A 201 -5.12 14.26 -7.02
CA ILE A 201 -6.14 13.62 -7.85
C ILE A 201 -6.03 14.11 -9.29
N ALA A 202 -5.91 15.43 -9.50
CA ALA A 202 -5.79 16.02 -10.83
C ALA A 202 -4.53 15.53 -11.58
N GLN A 203 -3.39 15.46 -10.90
CA GLN A 203 -2.14 14.94 -11.48
C GLN A 203 -2.26 13.46 -11.86
N PHE A 204 -2.89 12.64 -11.01
CA PHE A 204 -3.16 11.25 -11.34
C PHE A 204 -4.10 11.11 -12.54
N CYS A 205 -5.17 11.91 -12.58
CA CYS A 205 -6.13 11.92 -13.68
C CYS A 205 -5.45 12.27 -15.01
N ASP A 206 -4.61 13.32 -15.03
CA ASP A 206 -3.79 13.70 -16.18
C ASP A 206 -2.89 12.54 -16.63
N TYR A 207 -2.20 11.90 -15.69
CA TYR A 207 -1.29 10.79 -15.98
C TYR A 207 -1.99 9.58 -16.64
N ILE A 208 -3.19 9.20 -16.18
CA ILE A 208 -3.93 8.08 -16.75
C ILE A 208 -4.90 8.47 -17.87
N GLY A 209 -4.96 9.76 -18.23
CA GLY A 209 -5.77 10.29 -19.32
C GLY A 209 -7.27 10.20 -19.06
N ILE A 210 -7.71 10.57 -17.86
CA ILE A 210 -9.12 10.75 -17.47
C ILE A 210 -9.33 12.15 -16.90
N ASP A 211 -10.59 12.59 -16.83
CA ASP A 211 -10.93 13.79 -16.06
C ASP A 211 -11.27 13.45 -14.60
N THR A 212 -11.36 14.47 -13.75
CA THR A 212 -11.68 14.30 -12.32
C THR A 212 -13.09 13.78 -12.08
N GLU A 213 -14.04 14.01 -13.00
CA GLU A 213 -15.40 13.51 -12.88
C GLU A 213 -15.43 11.99 -13.06
N GLN A 214 -14.72 11.48 -14.06
CA GLN A 214 -14.50 10.05 -14.29
C GLN A 214 -13.84 9.38 -13.08
N PHE A 215 -12.83 10.04 -12.49
CA PHE A 215 -12.19 9.56 -11.27
C PHE A 215 -13.21 9.42 -10.12
N TRP A 216 -13.96 10.48 -9.81
CA TRP A 216 -14.92 10.44 -8.70
C TRP A 216 -16.07 9.48 -8.97
N ASN A 217 -16.54 9.33 -10.21
CA ASN A 217 -17.52 8.32 -10.58
C ASN A 217 -17.02 6.90 -10.28
N GLN A 218 -15.76 6.60 -10.64
CA GLN A 218 -15.13 5.33 -10.31
C GLN A 218 -15.01 5.12 -8.80
N VAL A 219 -14.55 6.13 -8.05
CA VAL A 219 -14.44 6.05 -6.58
C VAL A 219 -15.82 5.83 -5.94
N HIS A 220 -16.84 6.60 -6.30
CA HIS A 220 -18.20 6.50 -5.79
C HIS A 220 -18.84 5.11 -6.02
N SER A 221 -18.50 4.45 -7.12
CA SER A 221 -18.95 3.08 -7.41
C SER A 221 -18.37 2.05 -6.43
N SER A 222 -17.21 2.34 -5.84
CA SER A 222 -16.47 1.46 -4.95
C SER A 222 -16.64 1.78 -3.47
N VAL A 223 -17.27 2.91 -3.13
CA VAL A 223 -17.55 3.32 -1.74
C VAL A 223 -18.40 2.26 -1.05
N ASN A 224 -17.97 1.82 0.14
CA ASN A 224 -18.73 0.91 0.96
C ASN A 224 -19.96 1.63 1.55
N ARG A 225 -21.14 1.25 1.07
CA ARG A 225 -22.41 1.90 1.46
C ARG A 225 -22.89 1.52 2.86
N ASP A 226 -22.33 0.50 3.49
CA ASP A 226 -22.62 0.19 4.90
C ASP A 226 -21.86 1.16 5.82
N LEU A 227 -20.68 1.61 5.39
CA LEU A 227 -19.80 2.50 6.16
C LEU A 227 -20.00 3.99 5.83
N PHE A 228 -20.45 4.31 4.62
CA PHE A 228 -20.55 5.68 4.12
C PHE A 228 -21.87 5.96 3.39
N THR A 229 -22.30 7.22 3.42
CA THR A 229 -23.35 7.79 2.57
C THR A 229 -22.68 8.62 1.48
N VAL A 230 -23.06 8.45 0.22
CA VAL A 230 -22.67 9.38 -0.86
C VAL A 230 -23.90 10.22 -1.20
N HIS A 231 -23.76 11.53 -1.06
CA HIS A 231 -24.80 12.52 -1.31
C HIS A 231 -24.90 12.87 -2.80
N ASN A 232 -26.00 13.52 -3.19
CA ASN A 232 -26.24 13.90 -4.59
C ASN A 232 -25.23 14.92 -5.14
N ASP A 233 -24.57 15.67 -4.26
CA ASP A 233 -23.51 16.63 -4.59
C ASP A 233 -22.11 15.97 -4.66
N GLY A 234 -22.03 14.65 -4.49
CA GLY A 234 -20.78 13.89 -4.48
C GLY A 234 -20.07 13.83 -3.13
N ARG A 235 -20.59 14.51 -2.08
CA ARG A 235 -19.98 14.44 -0.75
C ARG A 235 -20.11 13.02 -0.18
N ILE A 236 -19.02 12.50 0.38
CA ILE A 236 -18.99 11.22 1.10
C ILE A 236 -19.03 11.50 2.60
N GLU A 237 -19.99 10.91 3.31
CA GLU A 237 -20.18 11.09 4.75
C GLU A 237 -20.08 9.76 5.48
N ARG A 238 -19.24 9.72 6.52
CA ARG A 238 -19.02 8.54 7.37
C ARG A 238 -20.25 8.24 8.25
N LYS A 239 -20.61 6.95 8.38
CA LYS A 239 -21.73 6.46 9.21
C LYS A 239 -21.30 5.91 10.58
N PHE A 240 -20.00 5.73 10.80
CA PHE A 240 -19.45 5.17 12.04
C PHE A 240 -18.71 6.22 12.87
N ALA A 241 -18.57 5.95 14.17
CA ALA A 241 -17.71 6.71 15.07
C ALA A 241 -16.35 6.02 15.18
N VAL A 242 -15.27 6.77 15.04
CA VAL A 242 -13.92 6.20 15.10
C VAL A 242 -13.66 5.66 16.51
N GLY A 243 -13.09 4.46 16.60
CA GLY A 243 -12.79 3.82 17.88
C GLY A 243 -13.99 3.16 18.55
N VAL A 244 -15.19 3.21 17.96
CA VAL A 244 -16.37 2.46 18.36
C VAL A 244 -16.56 1.31 17.37
N GLY A 245 -16.81 0.08 17.85
CA GLY A 245 -17.06 -1.06 16.97
C GLY A 245 -18.29 -0.83 16.07
N LEU A 246 -18.29 -1.47 14.89
CA LEU A 246 -19.41 -1.44 13.94
C LEU A 246 -20.64 -2.20 14.46
#